data_AF-A0A847BFF1-F1
#
_entry.id   AF-A0A847BFF1-F1
#
_cell.length_a   1.000
_cell.length_b   1.000
_cell.length_c   1.000
_cell.angle_alpha   90.00
_cell.angle_beta   90.00
_cell.angle_gamma   90.00
#
_symmetry.space_group_name_H-M   'P 1'
#
loop_
_entity.id
_entity.type
_entity.pdbx_description
1 polymer ?
#
loop_
_entity_poly.entity_id
_entity_poly.type
_entity_poly.pdbx_seq_one_letter_code
_entity_poly.pdbx_strand_id
1 'polypeptide(L)'
;MYIQRNNQGEIVRASRLALPGCDEPIARDAPELLAFFGLDAFGQPLDEFRQSDLDFVRVLDDLIYLLMDKGIISFTDLPDAAQKKLLDRQSLRQHRNSLGLMSDNDESFI
;
A
#
# COMPACT_ATOMS: atom_id res chain seq x y z
N MET A 1 -1.62 -5.78 -24.16
CA MET A 1 -2.67 -4.75 -23.96
C MET A 1 -2.82 -4.02 -25.29
N TYR A 2 -3.90 -3.29 -25.47
CA TYR A 2 -4.07 -2.43 -26.64
C TYR A 2 -4.13 -0.98 -26.20
N ILE A 3 -3.51 -0.08 -26.95
CA ILE A 3 -3.48 1.34 -26.65
C ILE A 3 -4.04 2.18 -27.79
N GLN A 4 -4.44 3.39 -27.44
CA GLN A 4 -4.76 4.47 -28.37
C GLN A 4 -3.84 5.64 -28.08
N ARG A 5 -3.27 6.22 -29.12
CA ARG A 5 -2.49 7.46 -29.02
C ARG A 5 -3.26 8.66 -29.56
N ASN A 6 -2.95 9.85 -29.06
CA ASN A 6 -3.39 11.11 -29.65
C ASN A 6 -2.50 11.50 -30.86
N ASN A 7 -2.82 12.62 -31.51
CA ASN A 7 -2.05 13.16 -32.63
C ASN A 7 -0.61 13.62 -32.25
N GLN A 8 -0.29 13.66 -30.95
CA GLN A 8 1.03 14.01 -30.42
C GLN A 8 1.85 12.76 -30.06
N GLY A 9 1.30 11.55 -30.22
CA GLY A 9 1.97 10.27 -29.94
C GLY A 9 1.85 9.79 -28.50
N GLU A 10 1.08 10.48 -27.65
CA GLU A 10 0.88 10.13 -26.25
C GLU A 10 -0.27 9.14 -26.09
N ILE A 11 -0.12 8.18 -25.19
CA ILE A 11 -1.18 7.23 -24.88
C ILE A 11 -2.33 7.98 -24.19
N VAL A 12 -3.55 7.82 -24.72
CA VAL A 12 -4.79 8.41 -24.15
C VAL A 12 -5.75 7.35 -23.63
N ARG A 13 -5.57 6.08 -24.03
CA ARG A 13 -6.42 4.98 -23.61
C ARG A 13 -5.65 3.67 -23.66
N ALA A 14 -5.89 2.80 -22.67
CA ALA A 14 -5.41 1.42 -22.65
C ALA A 14 -6.57 0.45 -22.41
N SER A 15 -6.62 -0.65 -23.15
CA SER A 15 -7.67 -1.67 -23.11
C SER A 15 -7.09 -3.08 -23.09
N ARG A 16 -7.79 -4.01 -22.44
CA ARG A 16 -7.47 -5.45 -22.49
C ARG A 16 -7.95 -6.11 -23.78
N LEU A 17 -8.93 -5.52 -24.44
CA LEU A 17 -9.53 -5.99 -25.70
C LEU A 17 -9.22 -5.01 -26.82
N ALA A 18 -9.03 -5.52 -28.04
CA ALA A 18 -8.95 -4.69 -29.23
C ALA A 18 -10.32 -4.03 -29.47
N LEU A 19 -10.35 -2.71 -29.45
CA LEU A 19 -11.55 -1.89 -29.64
C LEU A 19 -11.32 -0.96 -30.85
N PRO A 20 -12.38 -0.41 -31.46
CA PRO A 20 -12.22 0.61 -32.50
C PRO A 20 -11.39 1.80 -31.97
N GLY A 21 -10.23 2.03 -32.59
CA GLY A 21 -9.25 3.04 -32.18
C GLY A 21 -8.36 2.66 -31.00
N CYS A 22 -8.43 1.42 -30.49
CA CYS A 22 -7.51 0.84 -29.51
C CYS A 22 -7.06 -0.53 -30.01
N ASP A 23 -6.16 -0.52 -30.98
CA ASP A 23 -5.75 -1.69 -31.75
C ASP A 23 -4.23 -1.80 -31.86
N GLU A 24 -3.47 -0.80 -31.39
CA GLU A 24 -2.02 -0.87 -31.28
C GLU A 24 -1.63 -1.79 -30.11
N PRO A 25 -0.98 -2.95 -30.38
CA PRO A 25 -0.59 -3.88 -29.33
C PRO A 25 0.64 -3.38 -28.59
N ILE A 26 0.59 -3.44 -27.27
CA ILE A 26 1.70 -3.08 -26.38
C ILE A 26 1.93 -4.14 -25.31
N ALA A 27 3.20 -4.35 -24.96
CA ALA A 27 3.62 -5.19 -23.85
C ALA A 27 3.09 -4.61 -22.53
N ARG A 28 2.73 -5.48 -21.57
CA ARG A 28 2.12 -5.04 -20.30
C ARG A 28 3.09 -4.29 -19.39
N ASP A 29 4.37 -4.53 -19.61
CA ASP A 29 5.55 -4.01 -18.92
C ASP A 29 6.27 -2.93 -19.72
N ALA A 30 5.70 -2.49 -20.85
CA ALA A 30 6.27 -1.40 -21.63
C ALA A 30 6.33 -0.12 -20.77
N PRO A 31 7.49 0.56 -20.70
CA PRO A 31 7.67 1.72 -19.83
C PRO A 31 6.68 2.85 -20.15
N GLU A 32 6.34 3.07 -21.43
CA GLU A 32 5.34 4.06 -21.81
C GLU A 32 3.91 3.73 -21.32
N LEU A 33 3.56 2.44 -21.21
CA LEU A 33 2.28 2.01 -20.67
C LEU A 33 2.24 2.18 -19.15
N LEU A 34 3.36 1.91 -18.48
CA LEU A 34 3.54 2.17 -17.06
C LEU A 34 3.44 3.69 -16.79
N ALA A 35 4.13 4.52 -17.56
CA ALA A 35 4.01 5.98 -17.53
C ALA A 35 2.56 6.45 -17.70
N PHE A 36 1.82 5.88 -18.66
CA PHE A 36 0.41 6.22 -18.91
C PHE A 36 -0.52 5.87 -17.74
N PHE A 37 -0.30 4.73 -17.09
CA PHE A 37 -1.02 4.39 -15.87
C PHE A 37 -0.57 5.23 -14.66
N GLY A 38 0.39 6.14 -14.84
CA GLY A 38 1.02 6.90 -13.78
C GLY A 38 2.02 6.10 -12.96
N LEU A 39 2.35 4.85 -13.34
CA LEU A 39 3.30 4.00 -12.61
C LEU A 39 4.72 4.56 -12.57
N ASP A 40 5.08 5.45 -13.50
CA ASP A 40 6.35 6.19 -13.44
C ASP A 40 6.26 7.40 -12.47
N ALA A 41 5.06 7.87 -12.12
CA ALA A 41 4.80 8.89 -11.10
C ALA A 41 4.41 8.28 -9.73
N PHE A 42 4.00 7.02 -9.69
CA PHE A 42 3.77 6.26 -8.45
C PHE A 42 5.08 5.87 -7.75
N GLY A 43 6.23 6.07 -8.40
CA GLY A 43 7.48 5.55 -7.88
C GLY A 43 8.13 6.31 -6.72
N GLN A 44 7.84 7.59 -6.41
CA GLN A 44 8.75 8.35 -5.53
C GLN A 44 8.10 9.17 -4.39
N PRO A 45 7.12 10.09 -4.55
CA PRO A 45 6.66 10.86 -3.38
C PRO A 45 5.52 10.18 -2.62
N LEU A 46 4.47 9.75 -3.32
CA LEU A 46 3.23 9.29 -2.67
C LEU A 46 3.40 7.93 -1.98
N ASP A 47 4.21 7.05 -2.58
CA ASP A 47 4.53 5.75 -2.01
C ASP A 47 5.52 5.85 -0.84
N GLU A 48 6.49 6.77 -0.88
CA GLU A 48 7.36 7.05 0.27
C GLU A 48 6.58 7.66 1.44
N PHE A 49 5.66 8.60 1.19
CA PHE A 49 4.78 9.13 2.23
C PHE A 49 3.88 8.05 2.80
N ARG A 50 3.27 7.21 1.95
CA ARG A 50 2.42 6.11 2.40
C ARG A 50 3.20 5.07 3.20
N GLN A 51 4.42 4.76 2.78
CA GLN A 51 5.29 3.83 3.48
C GLN A 51 5.73 4.41 4.83
N SER A 52 6.13 5.68 4.85
CA SER A 52 6.45 6.42 6.08
C SER A 52 5.27 6.46 7.05
N ASP A 53 4.05 6.72 6.56
CA ASP A 53 2.83 6.68 7.38
C ASP A 53 2.58 5.27 7.95
N LEU A 54 2.78 4.22 7.14
CA LEU A 54 2.62 2.84 7.61
C LEU A 54 3.63 2.48 8.71
N ASP A 55 4.88 2.90 8.54
CA ASP A 55 5.94 2.66 9.52
C ASP A 55 5.71 3.48 10.79
N PHE A 56 5.29 4.74 10.66
CA PHE A 56 4.93 5.59 11.79
C PHE A 56 3.75 5.03 12.59
N VAL A 57 2.70 4.54 11.91
CA VAL A 57 1.55 3.95 12.61
C VAL A 57 1.94 2.67 13.36
N ARG A 58 2.96 1.90 12.92
CA ARG A 58 3.50 0.77 13.70
C ARG A 58 4.15 1.23 14.98
N VAL A 59 5.01 2.25 14.91
CA VAL A 59 5.66 2.82 16.10
C VAL A 59 4.63 3.40 17.07
N LEU A 60 3.60 4.08 16.56
CA LEU A 60 2.52 4.65 17.37
C LEU A 60 1.69 3.55 18.07
N ASP A 61 1.43 2.44 17.39
CA ASP A 61 0.77 1.26 17.96
C ASP A 61 1.59 0.70 19.14
N ASP A 62 2.90 0.48 18.94
CA ASP A 62 3.79 -0.03 19.99
C ASP A 62 3.91 0.94 21.17
N LEU A 63 3.93 2.26 20.90
CA LEU A 63 3.95 3.28 21.93
C LEU A 63 2.65 3.30 22.75
N ILE A 64 1.48 3.16 22.11
CA ILE A 64 0.21 3.05 22.82
C ILE A 64 0.22 1.83 23.74
N TYR A 65 0.65 0.67 23.24
CA TYR A 65 0.76 -0.54 24.06
C TYR A 65 1.77 -0.40 25.20
N LEU A 66 2.91 0.24 24.95
CA LEU A 66 3.90 0.51 26.00
C LEU A 66 3.34 1.42 27.09
N LEU A 67 2.62 2.49 26.72
CA LEU A 67 2.01 3.40 27.69
C LEU A 67 0.90 2.71 28.50
N MET A 68 0.12 1.82 27.87
CA MET A 68 -0.86 0.99 28.57
C MET A 68 -0.21 -0.01 29.53
N ASP A 69 0.88 -0.67 29.12
CA ASP A 69 1.64 -1.61 29.97
C ASP A 69 2.27 -0.91 31.18
N LYS A 70 2.73 0.32 30.99
CA LYS A 70 3.20 1.19 32.08
C LYS A 70 2.09 1.77 32.95
N GLY A 71 0.82 1.54 32.60
CA GLY A 71 -0.35 2.07 33.31
C GLY A 71 -0.49 3.59 33.22
N ILE A 72 0.16 4.23 32.24
CA ILE A 72 0.12 5.69 32.05
C ILE A 72 -1.22 6.12 31.42
N ILE A 73 -1.73 5.30 30.49
CA ILE A 73 -3.06 5.46 29.89
C ILE A 73 -3.81 4.13 29.95
N SER A 74 -5.13 4.19 30.03
CA SER A 74 -6.01 3.04 29.88
C SER A 74 -6.65 3.03 28.49
N PHE A 75 -7.07 1.87 28.02
CA PHE A 75 -7.78 1.74 26.73
C PHE A 75 -9.02 2.64 26.64
N THR A 76 -9.73 2.80 27.77
CA THR A 76 -10.93 3.65 27.90
C THR A 76 -10.64 5.15 27.85
N ASP A 77 -9.38 5.55 28.01
CA ASP A 77 -8.98 6.96 27.95
C ASP A 77 -8.85 7.46 26.50
N LEU A 78 -8.81 6.52 25.54
CA LEU A 78 -8.73 6.82 24.13
C LEU A 78 -10.11 7.14 23.55
N PRO A 79 -10.23 8.03 22.55
CA PRO A 79 -11.49 8.27 21.84
C PRO A 79 -12.05 6.99 21.20
N ASP A 80 -13.37 6.88 21.07
CA ASP A 80 -14.06 5.71 20.48
C ASP A 80 -13.48 5.29 19.11
N ALA A 81 -13.12 6.28 18.29
CA ALA A 81 -12.52 6.04 16.98
C ALA A 81 -11.13 5.38 17.08
N ALA A 82 -10.34 5.73 18.09
CA ALA A 82 -9.02 5.14 18.35
C ALA A 82 -9.17 3.73 18.96
N GLN A 83 -10.10 3.55 19.90
CA GLN A 83 -10.43 2.24 20.46
C GLN A 83 -10.81 1.23 19.38
N LYS A 84 -11.72 1.61 18.48
CA LYS A 84 -12.14 0.76 17.35
C LYS A 84 -10.97 0.38 16.44
N LYS A 85 -10.12 1.35 16.09
CA LYS A 85 -8.95 1.10 15.24
C LYS A 85 -7.94 0.14 15.89
N LEU A 86 -7.73 0.23 17.20
CA LEU A 86 -6.86 -0.70 17.92
C LEU A 86 -7.41 -2.12 17.92
N LEU A 87 -8.72 -2.29 18.14
CA LEU A 87 -9.39 -3.59 18.08
C LEU A 87 -9.30 -4.23 16.68
N ASP A 88 -9.60 -3.45 15.64
CA ASP A 88 -9.51 -3.91 14.25
C ASP A 88 -8.07 -4.38 13.94
N ARG A 89 -7.07 -3.61 14.37
CA ARG A 89 -5.65 -3.90 14.13
C ARG A 89 -5.16 -5.11 14.91
N GLN A 90 -5.60 -5.31 16.15
CA GLN A 90 -5.31 -6.51 16.93
C GLN A 90 -5.87 -7.76 16.25
N SER A 91 -7.10 -7.68 15.71
CA SER A 91 -7.71 -8.78 14.98
C SER A 91 -6.88 -9.15 13.73
N LEU A 92 -6.38 -8.16 12.99
CA LEU A 92 -5.53 -8.37 11.81
C LEU A 92 -4.18 -9.01 12.17
N ARG A 93 -3.56 -8.61 13.30
CA ARG A 93 -2.33 -9.23 13.81
C ARG A 93 -2.56 -10.69 14.20
N GLN A 94 -3.67 -11.00 14.87
CA GLN A 94 -4.02 -12.38 15.25
C GLN A 94 -4.30 -13.26 14.03
N HIS A 95 -5.01 -12.75 13.02
CA HIS A 95 -5.26 -13.47 11.78
C HIS A 95 -3.97 -13.70 10.97
N ARG A 96 -3.04 -12.75 10.95
CA ARG A 96 -1.75 -12.94 10.27
C ARG A 96 -0.89 -13.97 10.99
N ASN A 97 -0.88 -13.96 12.32
CA ASN A 97 -0.16 -14.97 13.13
C ASN A 97 -0.81 -16.35 13.02
N SER A 98 -2.13 -16.45 12.92
CA SER A 98 -2.84 -17.74 12.77
C SER A 98 -2.68 -18.34 11.37
N LEU A 99 -2.46 -17.51 10.34
CA LEU A 99 -2.17 -17.95 8.97
C LEU A 99 -0.69 -18.31 8.75
N GLY A 100 0.16 -18.28 9.79
CA GLY A 100 1.57 -18.65 9.68
C GLY A 100 2.40 -17.77 8.74
N LEU A 101 1.89 -16.60 8.36
CA LEU A 101 2.60 -15.60 7.55
C LEU A 101 3.51 -14.75 8.44
N MET A 102 4.39 -15.43 9.19
CA MET A 102 5.62 -14.81 9.63
C MET A 102 6.49 -14.74 8.39
N SER A 103 6.76 -13.54 7.91
CA SER A 103 7.84 -13.28 6.97
C SER A 103 9.13 -13.72 7.65
N ASP A 104 9.59 -14.95 7.37
CA ASP A 104 10.98 -15.37 7.50
C ASP A 104 11.80 -14.39 6.65
N ASN A 105 12.26 -13.31 7.27
CA ASN A 105 13.26 -12.39 6.73
C ASN A 105 13.91 -11.59 7.87
N ASP A 106 14.14 -12.26 9.00
CA ASP A 106 15.23 -11.85 9.89
C ASP A 106 16.38 -12.85 9.65
N GLU A 107 16.99 -12.72 8.47
CA GLU A 107 18.36 -13.17 8.27
C GLU A 107 19.20 -12.49 9.35
N SER A 108 19.70 -13.32 10.25
CA SER A 108 20.74 -13.01 11.21
C SER A 108 21.89 -12.27 10.52
N PHE A 109 21.96 -10.96 10.70
CA PHE A 109 23.21 -10.24 10.54
C PHE A 109 23.89 -10.15 11.91
N ILE A 110 25.06 -10.81 11.92
CA ILE A 110 26.11 -10.95 12.93
C ILE A 110 26.31 -9.70 13.79
#